data_AF-A0A3C2D8N1-F1
#
_entry.id   AF-A0A3C2D8N1-F1
#
_cell.length_a   1.000
_cell.length_b   1.000
_cell.length_c   1.000
_cell.angle_alpha   90.00
_cell.angle_beta   90.00
_cell.angle_gamma   90.00
#
_symmetry.space_group_name_H-M   'P 1'
#
loop_
_entity.id
_entity.type
_entity.pdbx_description
1 polymer ?
#
loop_
_entity_poly.entity_id
_entity_poly.type
_entity_poly.pdbx_seq_one_letter_code
_entity_poly.pdbx_strand_id
1 'polypeptide(L)'
;MCFSGMYSAKKAESNITFESKNKEAKMKQFIGILLFAAMLSGLSSCFSTSVKKPDKLIAKDEFVKIMVDIYLIQGINIEPDKPDSLKKITQTDLYFSVLKKYDIPDTVFVRTLVYYSSFPKEYEKIHTQIMNILNEKEQQFKPRDKVNIGKE
;
A
#
# COMPACT_ATOMS: atom_id res chain seq x y z
N MET A 1 -54.58 65.36 5.82
CA MET A 1 -54.66 63.88 5.72
C MET A 1 -53.29 63.35 5.32
N CYS A 2 -52.43 63.12 6.30
CA CYS A 2 -51.05 62.65 6.12
C CYS A 2 -50.90 61.31 6.84
N PHE A 3 -51.36 60.20 6.25
CA PHE A 3 -51.06 58.86 6.79
C PHE A 3 -50.86 57.75 5.75
N SER A 4 -51.04 58.02 4.45
CA SER A 4 -50.88 57.00 3.40
C SER A 4 -49.46 56.89 2.81
N GLY A 5 -48.55 57.81 3.14
CA GLY A 5 -47.21 57.88 2.53
C GLY A 5 -46.12 57.03 3.18
N MET A 6 -46.29 56.58 4.43
CA MET A 6 -45.22 55.88 5.19
C MET A 6 -45.22 54.35 5.04
N TYR A 7 -46.27 53.75 4.47
CA TYR A 7 -46.40 52.29 4.42
C TYR A 7 -45.67 51.65 3.21
N SER A 8 -45.51 52.37 2.09
CA SER A 8 -44.87 51.82 0.88
C SER A 8 -43.34 51.79 0.94
N ALA A 9 -42.68 52.72 1.66
CA ALA A 9 -41.22 52.76 1.73
C ALA A 9 -40.62 51.60 2.54
N LYS A 10 -41.26 51.21 3.65
CA LYS A 10 -40.78 50.14 4.55
C LYS A 10 -40.82 48.73 3.94
N LYS A 11 -41.61 48.52 2.87
CA LYS A 11 -41.77 47.22 2.18
C LYS A 11 -40.72 47.00 1.08
N ALA A 12 -40.12 48.06 0.56
CA ALA A 12 -39.06 47.98 -0.44
C ALA A 12 -37.68 47.65 0.19
N GLU A 13 -37.36 48.25 1.34
CA GLU A 13 -36.08 48.05 2.03
C GLU A 13 -35.93 46.65 2.65
N SER A 14 -37.03 46.03 3.08
CA SER A 14 -37.03 44.68 3.66
C SER A 14 -36.88 43.56 2.62
N ASN A 15 -37.31 43.77 1.37
CA ASN A 15 -37.14 42.79 0.30
C ASN A 15 -35.72 42.79 -0.28
N ILE A 16 -35.08 43.97 -0.38
CA ILE A 16 -33.72 44.11 -0.94
C ILE A 16 -32.65 43.52 0.01
N THR A 17 -32.82 43.69 1.32
CA THR A 17 -31.91 43.14 2.34
C THR A 17 -32.06 41.62 2.54
N PHE A 18 -33.25 41.06 2.27
CA PHE A 18 -33.48 39.61 2.30
C PHE A 18 -32.91 38.90 1.05
N GLU A 19 -33.03 39.51 -0.13
CA GLU A 19 -32.41 39.02 -1.38
C GLU A 19 -30.87 38.95 -1.28
N SER A 20 -30.22 39.97 -0.69
CA SER A 20 -28.75 39.99 -0.57
C SER A 20 -28.22 38.95 0.41
N LYS A 21 -28.88 38.76 1.56
CA LYS A 21 -28.48 37.78 2.58
C LYS A 21 -28.72 36.33 2.13
N ASN A 22 -29.75 36.09 1.33
CA ASN A 22 -30.04 34.78 0.73
C ASN A 22 -28.99 34.41 -0.34
N LYS A 23 -28.51 35.36 -1.15
CA LYS A 23 -27.45 35.13 -2.15
C LYS A 23 -26.10 34.79 -1.53
N GLU A 24 -25.72 35.46 -0.44
CA GLU A 24 -24.51 35.17 0.35
C GLU A 24 -24.53 33.75 0.96
N ALA A 25 -25.64 33.35 1.56
CA ALA A 25 -25.81 32.03 2.16
C ALA A 25 -25.83 30.92 1.11
N LYS A 26 -26.51 31.14 -0.02
CA LYS A 26 -26.53 30.23 -1.16
C LYS A 26 -25.13 30.06 -1.76
N MET A 27 -24.37 31.14 -1.93
CA MET A 27 -23.00 31.09 -2.47
C MET A 27 -22.05 30.27 -1.58
N LYS A 28 -22.13 30.41 -0.26
CA LYS A 28 -21.35 29.61 0.70
C LYS A 28 -21.71 28.12 0.67
N GLN A 29 -23.00 27.79 0.51
CA GLN A 29 -23.46 26.40 0.36
C GLN A 29 -23.01 25.79 -0.98
N PHE A 30 -23.07 26.55 -2.08
CA PHE A 30 -22.59 26.09 -3.39
C PHE A 30 -21.07 25.90 -3.41
N ILE A 31 -20.30 26.79 -2.76
CA ILE A 31 -18.85 26.63 -2.59
C ILE A 31 -18.53 25.36 -1.79
N GLY A 32 -19.27 25.08 -0.72
CA GLY A 32 -19.11 23.85 0.07
C GLY A 32 -19.39 22.58 -0.76
N ILE A 33 -20.47 22.58 -1.55
CA ILE A 33 -20.81 21.47 -2.45
C ILE A 33 -19.74 21.28 -3.53
N LEU A 34 -19.21 22.37 -4.09
CA LEU A 34 -18.20 22.33 -5.14
C LEU A 34 -16.85 21.82 -4.63
N LEU A 35 -16.45 22.21 -3.40
CA LEU A 35 -15.27 21.67 -2.73
C LEU A 35 -15.43 20.19 -2.38
N PHE A 36 -16.61 19.78 -1.92
CA PHE A 36 -16.91 18.38 -1.62
C PHE A 36 -16.89 17.51 -2.89
N ALA A 37 -17.48 17.99 -3.99
CA ALA A 37 -17.46 17.31 -5.28
C ALA A 37 -16.04 17.19 -5.89
N ALA A 38 -15.21 18.22 -5.72
CA ALA A 38 -13.80 18.17 -6.14
C ALA A 38 -13.01 17.11 -5.33
N MET A 39 -13.29 16.97 -4.03
CA MET A 39 -12.67 15.94 -3.18
C MET A 39 -13.10 14.52 -3.56
N LEU A 40 -14.37 14.31 -3.96
CA LEU A 40 -14.85 13.01 -4.42
C LEU A 40 -14.34 12.61 -5.82
N SER A 41 -13.97 13.59 -6.66
CA SER A 41 -13.52 13.33 -8.04
C SER A 41 -12.13 12.66 -8.12
N GLY A 42 -11.35 12.67 -7.03
CA GLY A 42 -10.00 12.09 -6.97
C GLY A 42 -9.93 10.57 -6.86
N LEU A 43 -11.04 9.86 -6.63
CA LEU A 43 -11.05 8.40 -6.42
C LEU A 43 -11.12 7.59 -7.72
N SER A 44 -11.26 8.23 -8.87
CA SER A 44 -11.42 7.57 -10.18
C SER A 44 -10.10 7.45 -10.95
N SER A 45 -8.98 7.20 -10.26
CA SER A 45 -7.71 6.94 -10.96
C SER A 45 -7.74 5.52 -11.55
N CYS A 46 -7.77 5.50 -12.88
CA CYS A 46 -7.84 4.35 -13.76
C CYS A 46 -6.80 3.26 -13.43
N PHE A 47 -7.25 2.09 -12.98
CA PHE A 47 -6.41 0.91 -12.83
C PHE A 47 -6.45 0.08 -14.14
N SER A 48 -5.75 0.55 -15.17
CA SER A 48 -5.47 -0.26 -16.36
C SER A 48 -3.97 -0.52 -16.46
N THR A 49 -3.47 -1.36 -15.57
CA THR A 49 -2.09 -1.84 -15.59
C THR A 49 -1.94 -2.92 -16.66
N SER A 50 -1.86 -2.52 -17.94
CA SER A 50 -1.40 -3.41 -19.00
C SER A 50 0.13 -3.52 -18.92
N VAL A 51 0.62 -4.23 -17.91
CA VAL A 51 2.05 -4.48 -17.72
C VAL A 51 2.46 -5.59 -18.67
N LYS A 52 3.30 -5.24 -19.65
CA LYS A 52 3.83 -6.20 -20.62
C LYS A 52 4.73 -7.21 -19.92
N LYS A 53 4.58 -8.48 -20.25
CA LYS A 53 5.45 -9.55 -19.78
C LYS A 53 6.89 -9.29 -20.25
N PRO A 54 7.89 -9.25 -19.35
CA PRO A 54 9.28 -9.05 -19.74
C PRO A 54 9.83 -10.30 -20.44
N ASP A 55 10.79 -10.12 -21.36
CA ASP A 55 11.38 -11.21 -22.17
C ASP A 55 12.04 -12.30 -21.32
N LYS A 56 12.68 -11.90 -20.22
CA LYS A 56 13.30 -12.79 -19.23
C LYS A 56 12.54 -12.67 -17.92
N LEU A 57 11.42 -13.39 -17.82
CA LEU A 57 10.63 -13.50 -16.60
C LEU A 57 11.05 -14.77 -15.83
N ILE A 58 11.43 -14.61 -14.56
CA ILE A 58 11.71 -15.75 -13.68
C ILE A 58 10.41 -16.51 -13.45
N ALA A 59 10.44 -17.84 -13.52
CA ALA A 59 9.26 -18.66 -13.27
C ALA A 59 8.77 -18.49 -11.83
N LYS A 60 7.46 -18.62 -11.62
CA LYS A 60 6.82 -18.35 -10.32
C LYS A 60 7.43 -19.16 -9.18
N ASP A 61 7.64 -20.46 -9.39
CA ASP A 61 8.19 -21.36 -8.37
C ASP A 61 9.65 -21.04 -8.02
N GLU A 62 10.41 -20.58 -9.01
CA GLU A 62 11.79 -20.13 -8.81
C GLU A 62 11.83 -18.77 -8.10
N PHE A 63 10.95 -17.85 -8.48
CA PHE A 63 10.78 -16.56 -7.82
C PHE A 63 10.41 -16.72 -6.33
N VAL A 64 9.53 -17.66 -6.00
CA VAL A 64 9.20 -18.01 -4.61
C VAL A 64 10.45 -18.45 -3.84
N LYS A 65 11.29 -19.33 -4.41
CA LYS A 65 12.53 -19.80 -3.76
C LYS A 65 13.52 -18.66 -3.53
N ILE A 66 13.71 -17.80 -4.53
CA ILE A 66 14.58 -16.63 -4.43
C ILE A 66 14.08 -15.68 -3.32
N MET A 67 12.77 -15.39 -3.29
CA MET A 67 12.19 -14.51 -2.28
C MET A 67 12.30 -15.09 -0.86
N VAL A 68 12.11 -16.40 -0.68
CA VAL A 68 12.35 -17.07 0.61
C VAL A 68 13.79 -16.86 1.08
N ASP A 69 14.78 -17.06 0.20
CA ASP A 69 16.19 -16.86 0.55
C ASP A 69 16.50 -15.39 0.86
N ILE A 70 15.92 -14.45 0.11
CA ILE A 70 16.02 -13.00 0.38
C ILE A 70 15.45 -12.66 1.76
N TYR A 71 14.28 -13.19 2.14
CA TYR A 71 13.71 -12.93 3.46
C TYR A 71 14.53 -13.55 4.60
N LEU A 72 15.11 -14.74 4.38
CA LEU A 72 15.99 -15.38 5.36
C LEU A 72 17.23 -14.52 5.65
N ILE A 73 17.91 -14.00 4.61
CA ILE A 73 19.10 -13.14 4.82
C ILE A 73 18.76 -11.79 5.45
N GLN A 74 17.54 -11.28 5.25
CA GLN A 74 17.08 -10.07 5.91
C GLN A 74 16.93 -10.29 7.43
N GLY A 75 16.44 -11.46 7.84
CA GLY A 75 16.32 -11.85 9.24
C GLY A 75 17.65 -11.89 10.01
N ILE A 76 18.76 -12.23 9.34
CA ILE A 76 20.10 -12.31 9.96
C ILE A 76 20.55 -10.97 10.58
N ASN A 77 20.09 -9.83 10.04
CA ASN A 77 20.52 -8.52 10.53
C ASN A 77 19.80 -8.06 11.81
N ILE A 78 18.77 -8.80 12.25
CA ILE A 78 18.00 -8.47 13.45
C ILE A 78 18.69 -9.03 14.70
N GLU A 79 19.66 -9.93 14.55
CA GLU A 79 20.31 -10.61 15.67
C GLU A 79 21.46 -9.78 16.27
N PRO A 80 21.35 -9.34 17.54
CA PRO A 80 22.36 -8.48 18.18
C PRO A 80 23.72 -9.20 18.37
N ASP A 81 23.73 -10.52 18.47
CA ASP A 81 24.91 -11.35 18.72
C ASP A 81 25.49 -11.98 17.45
N LYS A 82 25.30 -11.35 16.28
CA LYS A 82 25.86 -11.89 15.04
C LYS A 82 27.41 -12.01 15.11
N PRO A 83 28.00 -13.11 14.61
CA PRO A 83 29.45 -13.31 14.63
C PRO A 83 30.19 -12.19 13.89
N ASP A 84 31.42 -11.90 14.31
CA ASP A 84 32.23 -10.80 13.75
C ASP A 84 32.47 -10.91 12.24
N SER A 85 32.48 -12.13 11.71
CA SER A 85 32.52 -12.39 10.26
C SER A 85 31.30 -11.82 9.52
N LEU A 86 30.11 -11.87 10.12
CA LEU A 86 28.87 -11.30 9.58
C LEU A 86 28.72 -9.80 9.90
N LYS A 87 29.52 -9.23 10.80
CA LYS A 87 29.52 -7.78 11.06
C LYS A 87 30.03 -6.96 9.88
N LYS A 88 30.94 -7.52 9.09
CA LYS A 88 31.53 -6.85 7.91
C LYS A 88 30.70 -6.98 6.64
N ILE A 89 29.73 -7.90 6.61
CA ILE A 89 28.89 -8.17 5.44
C ILE A 89 27.65 -7.28 5.51
N THR A 90 27.37 -6.55 4.43
CA THR A 90 26.18 -5.70 4.34
C THR A 90 24.95 -6.49 3.86
N GLN A 91 23.75 -5.97 4.09
CA GLN A 91 22.53 -6.56 3.54
C GLN A 91 22.58 -6.66 2.02
N THR A 92 23.17 -5.64 1.38
CA THR A 92 23.36 -5.58 -0.07
C THR A 92 24.27 -6.71 -0.55
N ASP A 93 25.36 -7.02 0.16
CA ASP A 93 26.24 -8.14 -0.18
C ASP A 93 25.51 -9.48 -0.09
N LEU A 94 24.68 -9.67 0.94
CA LEU A 94 23.86 -10.86 1.08
C LEU A 94 22.81 -10.96 -0.04
N TYR A 95 22.17 -9.84 -0.39
CA TYR A 95 21.21 -9.78 -1.50
C TYR A 95 21.86 -10.23 -2.82
N PHE A 96 23.01 -9.66 -3.18
CA PHE A 96 23.73 -10.06 -4.39
C PHE A 96 24.26 -11.50 -4.32
N SER A 97 24.60 -11.99 -3.12
CA SER A 97 24.97 -13.40 -2.92
C SER A 97 23.79 -14.35 -3.25
N VAL A 98 22.56 -13.99 -2.85
CA VAL A 98 21.36 -14.75 -3.21
C VAL A 98 21.14 -14.70 -4.72
N LEU A 99 21.18 -13.53 -5.36
CA LEU A 99 21.03 -13.45 -6.82
C LEU A 99 22.07 -14.29 -7.57
N LYS A 100 23.32 -14.28 -7.09
CA LYS A 100 24.41 -15.10 -7.63
C LYS A 100 24.16 -16.60 -7.46
N LYS A 101 23.58 -17.03 -6.33
CA LYS A 101 23.23 -18.44 -6.08
C LYS A 101 22.26 -19.00 -7.12
N TYR A 102 21.36 -18.17 -7.65
CA TYR A 102 20.36 -18.55 -8.66
C TYR A 102 20.77 -18.18 -10.10
N ASP A 103 21.97 -17.63 -10.31
CA ASP A 103 22.43 -17.13 -11.62
C ASP A 103 21.48 -16.10 -12.26
N ILE A 104 20.89 -15.23 -11.42
CA ILE A 104 19.93 -14.22 -11.84
C ILE A 104 20.57 -12.83 -11.86
N PRO A 105 20.57 -12.12 -13.00
CA PRO A 105 20.93 -10.72 -13.03
C PRO A 105 19.93 -9.87 -12.24
N ASP A 106 20.41 -8.88 -11.48
CA ASP A 106 19.55 -7.96 -10.70
C ASP A 106 18.45 -7.33 -11.55
N THR A 107 18.78 -6.86 -12.76
CA THR A 107 17.77 -6.27 -13.65
C THR A 107 16.64 -7.23 -14.04
N VAL A 108 16.92 -8.54 -14.11
CA VAL A 108 15.93 -9.58 -14.38
C VAL A 108 15.04 -9.80 -13.16
N PHE A 109 15.64 -9.84 -11.96
CA PHE A 109 14.91 -9.94 -10.70
C PHE A 109 13.97 -8.74 -10.49
N VAL A 110 14.47 -7.50 -10.65
CA VAL A 110 13.65 -6.29 -10.47
C VAL A 110 12.48 -6.25 -11.46
N ARG A 111 12.71 -6.57 -12.74
CA ARG A 111 11.61 -6.66 -13.73
C ARG A 111 10.59 -7.74 -13.38
N THR A 112 11.05 -8.88 -12.88
CA THR A 112 10.17 -9.97 -12.43
C THR A 112 9.33 -9.53 -11.22
N LEU A 113 9.94 -8.88 -10.23
CA LEU A 113 9.26 -8.36 -9.06
C LEU A 113 8.18 -7.35 -9.46
N VAL A 114 8.51 -6.39 -10.33
CA VAL A 114 7.54 -5.42 -10.86
C VAL A 114 6.40 -6.12 -11.58
N TYR A 115 6.72 -7.10 -12.44
CA TYR A 115 5.70 -7.85 -13.18
C TYR A 115 4.72 -8.57 -12.25
N TYR A 116 5.20 -9.38 -11.29
CA TYR A 116 4.32 -10.09 -10.37
C TYR A 116 3.54 -9.14 -9.45
N SER A 117 4.17 -8.06 -8.97
CA SER A 117 3.50 -7.06 -8.11
C SER A 117 2.39 -6.29 -8.83
N SER A 118 2.37 -6.30 -10.16
CA SER A 118 1.34 -5.65 -10.97
C SER A 118 0.01 -6.40 -10.98
N PHE A 119 -0.03 -7.64 -10.45
CA PHE A 119 -1.21 -8.49 -10.36
C PHE A 119 -1.55 -8.79 -8.89
N PRO A 120 -2.26 -7.91 -8.16
CA PRO A 120 -2.43 -8.00 -6.71
C PRO A 120 -2.93 -9.37 -6.22
N LYS A 121 -3.98 -9.93 -6.86
CA LYS A 121 -4.55 -11.24 -6.49
C LYS A 121 -3.57 -12.40 -6.67
N GLU A 122 -2.68 -12.32 -7.66
CA GLU A 122 -1.72 -13.39 -7.94
C GLU A 122 -0.48 -13.24 -7.07
N TYR A 123 -0.06 -12.00 -6.83
CA TYR A 123 1.01 -11.66 -5.89
C TYR A 123 0.67 -12.05 -4.46
N GLU A 124 -0.59 -11.87 -4.04
CA GLU A 124 -1.08 -12.32 -2.73
C GLU A 124 -0.85 -13.83 -2.55
N LYS A 125 -1.19 -14.65 -3.54
CA LYS A 125 -0.93 -16.10 -3.49
C LYS A 125 0.55 -16.43 -3.40
N ILE A 126 1.40 -15.73 -4.16
CA ILE A 126 2.86 -15.87 -4.11
C ILE A 126 3.35 -15.57 -2.69
N HIS A 127 2.89 -14.46 -2.11
CA HIS A 127 3.26 -14.04 -0.78
C HIS A 127 2.81 -15.05 0.29
N THR A 128 1.57 -15.54 0.22
CA THR A 128 1.09 -16.61 1.11
C THR A 128 1.95 -17.86 1.03
N GLN A 129 2.34 -18.27 -0.19
CA GLN A 129 3.22 -19.42 -0.38
C GLN A 129 4.60 -19.20 0.25
N ILE A 130 5.19 -18.02 0.08
CA ILE A 130 6.47 -17.66 0.71
C ILE A 130 6.37 -17.74 2.24
N MET A 131 5.31 -17.15 2.82
CA MET A 131 5.10 -17.16 4.28
C MET A 131 4.88 -18.58 4.81
N ASN A 132 4.16 -19.43 4.08
CA ASN A 132 3.98 -20.83 4.48
C ASN A 132 5.33 -21.57 4.53
N ILE A 133 6.18 -21.40 3.50
CA ILE A 133 7.52 -22.01 3.48
C ILE A 133 8.38 -21.51 4.64
N LEU A 134 8.33 -20.21 4.95
CA LEU A 134 9.07 -19.64 6.08
C LEU A 134 8.58 -20.19 7.43
N ASN A 135 7.26 -20.28 7.62
CA ASN A 135 6.65 -20.86 8.83
C ASN A 135 7.01 -22.35 9.00
N GLU A 136 6.97 -23.12 7.91
CA GLU A 136 7.39 -24.52 7.92
C GLU A 136 8.86 -24.67 8.31
N LYS A 137 9.74 -23.82 7.77
CA LYS A 137 11.15 -23.78 8.15
C LYS A 137 11.31 -23.42 9.63
N GLU A 138 10.62 -22.40 10.11
CA GLU A 138 10.65 -22.00 11.53
C GLU A 138 10.25 -23.15 12.46
N GLN A 139 9.19 -23.90 12.12
CA GLN A 139 8.75 -25.07 12.88
C GLN A 139 9.79 -26.19 12.92
N GLN A 140 10.58 -26.37 11.86
CA GLN A 140 11.67 -27.35 11.83
C GLN A 140 12.83 -26.97 12.76
N PHE A 141 13.05 -25.67 12.97
CA PHE A 141 14.13 -25.15 13.82
C PHE A 141 13.71 -24.85 15.26
N LYS A 142 12.40 -24.79 15.56
CA LYS A 142 11.92 -24.76 16.95
C LYS A 142 12.33 -26.06 17.63
N PRO A 143 13.03 -26.01 18.78
CA PRO A 143 13.25 -27.22 19.57
C PRO A 143 11.87 -27.82 19.85
N ARG A 144 11.71 -29.13 19.59
CA ARG A 144 10.49 -29.85 19.93
C ARG A 144 10.34 -29.77 21.44
N ASP A 145 9.59 -28.79 21.93
CA ASP A 145 9.12 -28.77 23.30
C ASP A 145 8.48 -30.13 23.55
N LYS A 146 8.98 -30.81 24.59
CA LYS A 146 8.69 -32.20 24.87
C LYS A 146 7.18 -32.43 24.76
N VAL A 147 6.82 -33.33 23.85
CA VAL A 147 5.52 -34.00 23.83
C VAL A 147 5.17 -34.37 25.27
N ASN A 148 3.99 -33.91 25.70
CA ASN A 148 3.34 -34.18 26.98
C ASN A 148 3.86 -35.44 27.68
N ILE A 149 4.66 -35.28 28.74
CA ILE A 149 4.76 -36.33 29.76
C ILE A 149 3.55 -36.11 30.67
N GLY A 150 2.54 -36.96 30.48
CA GLY A 150 1.62 -37.42 31.51
C GLY A 150 0.84 -36.35 32.27
N LYS A 151 -0.40 -36.12 31.84
CA LYS A 151 -1.49 -36.02 32.83
C LYS A 151 -1.67 -37.43 33.42
N GLU A 152 -1.50 -37.55 34.73
CA GLU A 152 -2.36 -38.35 35.62
C GLU A 152 -2.26 -37.76 37.03
#